data_AF-A0A318TM92-F1
#
_entry.id   AF-A0A318TM92-F1
#
_cell.length_a   1.000
_cell.length_b   1.000
_cell.length_c   1.000
_cell.angle_alpha   90.00
_cell.angle_beta   90.00
_cell.angle_gamma   90.00
#
_symmetry.space_group_name_H-M   'P 1'
#
loop_
_entity.id
_entity.type
_entity.pdbx_description
1 polymer ?
#
loop_
_entity_poly.entity_id
_entity_poly.type
_entity_poly.pdbx_seq_one_letter_code
_entity_poly.pdbx_strand_id
1 'polypeptide(L)'
;MANRRHIPLKIKLAAALLQMKRPDDAGRLVPVIPHDEAKRLTADQIVSRFEFNHYPIPHAAGGPDEPWNLDPMPKADHRERTAKIDIPAIAKTKRVAKAQEEFRRRLLAKGEPDAAQDRPARKSKWPSRRFGRAKWSNEA
;
A
#
# COMPACT_ATOMS: atom_id res chain seq x y z
N MET A 1 4.74 47.01 17.69
CA MET A 1 4.58 46.00 16.63
C MET A 1 3.12 45.60 16.57
N ALA A 2 2.45 45.72 15.41
CA ALA A 2 1.04 45.37 15.30
C ALA A 2 0.84 43.87 15.58
N ASN A 3 -0.12 43.53 16.44
CA ASN A 3 -0.43 42.14 16.76
C ASN A 3 -0.96 41.45 15.49
N ARG A 4 -0.27 40.40 15.03
CA ARG A 4 -0.69 39.65 13.84
C ARG A 4 -2.03 38.99 14.12
N ARG A 5 -2.98 39.10 13.19
CA ARG A 5 -4.27 38.43 13.28
C ARG A 5 -4.08 36.91 13.33
N HIS A 6 -4.88 36.23 14.14
CA HIS A 6 -4.89 34.78 14.23
C HIS A 6 -5.30 34.15 12.89
N ILE A 7 -4.55 33.12 12.46
CA ILE A 7 -4.85 32.32 11.26
C ILE A 7 -5.37 30.95 11.72
N PRO A 8 -6.60 30.55 11.34
CA PRO A 8 -7.16 29.25 11.68
C PRO A 8 -6.30 28.07 11.21
N LEU A 9 -6.28 26.96 11.97
CA LEU A 9 -5.49 25.77 11.65
C LEU A 9 -5.83 25.19 10.27
N LYS A 10 -7.11 25.19 9.89
CA LYS A 10 -7.56 24.76 8.56
C LYS A 10 -6.88 25.53 7.42
N ILE A 11 -6.71 26.84 7.59
CA ILE A 11 -6.02 27.70 6.60
C ILE A 11 -4.53 27.33 6.54
N LYS A 12 -3.91 27.08 7.71
CA LYS A 12 -2.51 26.63 7.78
C LYS A 12 -2.32 25.28 7.09
N LEU A 13 -3.25 24.34 7.30
CA LEU A 13 -3.23 23.03 6.66
C LEU A 13 -3.39 23.14 5.14
N ALA A 14 -4.38 23.88 4.67
CA ALA A 14 -4.57 24.11 3.23
C ALA A 14 -3.33 24.76 2.60
N ALA A 15 -2.74 25.77 3.26
CA ALA A 15 -1.51 26.40 2.79
C ALA A 15 -0.31 25.44 2.74
N ALA A 16 -0.20 24.52 3.71
CA ALA A 16 0.84 23.49 3.71
C ALA A 16 0.64 22.47 2.56
N LEU A 17 -0.59 22.01 2.33
CA LEU A 17 -0.92 21.08 1.25
C LEU A 17 -0.65 21.67 -0.14
N LEU A 18 -0.83 22.98 -0.33
CA LEU A 18 -0.49 23.67 -1.58
C LEU A 18 1.01 23.65 -1.93
N GLN A 19 1.90 23.32 -0.99
CA GLN A 19 3.32 23.15 -1.26
C GLN A 19 3.66 21.81 -1.92
N MET A 20 2.71 20.86 -1.94
CA MET A 20 2.94 19.55 -2.53
C MET A 20 3.13 19.62 -4.03
N LYS A 21 4.13 18.89 -4.51
CA LYS A 21 4.49 18.79 -5.92
C LYS A 21 4.50 17.32 -6.35
N ARG A 22 4.23 17.10 -7.63
CA ARG A 22 4.32 15.80 -8.29
C ARG A 22 5.05 15.93 -9.63
N PRO A 23 5.72 14.88 -10.11
CA PRO A 23 6.28 14.89 -11.45
C PRO A 23 5.17 14.95 -12.50
N ASP A 24 5.37 15.72 -13.56
CA ASP A 24 4.60 15.64 -14.81
C ASP A 24 5.17 14.56 -15.75
N ASP A 25 4.57 14.42 -16.95
CA ASP A 25 5.02 13.44 -17.95
C ASP A 25 6.47 13.66 -18.42
N ALA A 26 6.99 14.89 -18.26
CA ALA A 26 8.37 15.24 -18.55
C ALA A 26 9.30 15.11 -17.32
N GLY A 27 8.79 14.59 -16.19
CA GLY A 27 9.51 14.41 -14.94
C GLY A 27 9.73 15.68 -14.13
N ARG A 28 9.13 16.82 -14.51
CA ARG A 28 9.28 18.09 -13.80
C ARG A 28 8.33 18.14 -12.60
N LEU A 29 8.84 18.62 -11.47
CA LEU A 29 8.02 18.77 -10.26
C LEU A 29 7.10 19.99 -10.38
N VAL A 30 5.82 19.72 -10.64
CA VAL A 30 4.75 20.73 -10.72
C VAL A 30 3.87 20.68 -9.47
N PRO A 31 3.28 21.81 -9.04
CA PRO A 31 2.31 21.81 -7.95
C PRO A 31 1.16 20.86 -8.25
N VAL A 32 0.70 20.13 -7.23
CA VAL A 32 -0.49 19.27 -7.36
C VAL A 32 -1.72 20.12 -7.69
N ILE A 33 -1.84 21.29 -7.07
CA ILE A 33 -2.87 22.29 -7.36
C ILE A 33 -2.16 23.58 -7.82
N PRO A 34 -2.32 24.01 -9.08
CA PRO A 34 -1.75 25.25 -9.58
C PRO A 34 -2.21 26.47 -8.77
N HIS A 35 -1.32 27.48 -8.65
CA HIS A 35 -1.61 28.67 -7.84
C HIS A 35 -2.88 29.42 -8.27
N ASP A 36 -3.14 29.51 -9.57
CA ASP A 36 -4.32 30.20 -10.09
C ASP A 36 -5.61 29.41 -9.89
N GLU A 37 -5.55 28.07 -9.83
CA GLU A 37 -6.67 27.24 -9.39
C GLU A 37 -6.91 27.43 -7.89
N ALA A 38 -5.85 27.42 -7.08
CA ALA A 38 -5.94 27.54 -5.62
C ALA A 38 -6.64 28.84 -5.17
N LYS A 39 -6.46 29.96 -5.90
CA LYS A 39 -7.17 31.24 -5.63
C LYS A 39 -8.70 31.12 -5.70
N ARG A 40 -9.21 30.16 -6.46
CA ARG A 40 -10.64 29.94 -6.69
C ARG A 40 -11.24 28.89 -5.77
N LEU A 41 -10.42 28.26 -4.93
CA LEU A 41 -10.83 27.21 -4.01
C LEU A 41 -10.89 27.72 -2.58
N THR A 42 -11.89 27.27 -1.84
CA THR A 42 -11.93 27.39 -0.39
C THR A 42 -10.93 26.44 0.27
N ALA A 43 -10.57 26.69 1.52
CA ALA A 43 -9.69 25.80 2.27
C ALA A 43 -10.25 24.37 2.39
N ASP A 44 -11.57 24.23 2.55
CA ASP A 44 -12.24 22.93 2.58
C ASP A 44 -12.11 22.19 1.24
N GLN A 45 -12.28 22.90 0.13
CA GLN A 45 -12.07 22.32 -1.20
C GLN A 45 -10.63 21.89 -1.40
N ILE A 46 -9.64 22.69 -0.98
CA ILE A 46 -8.21 22.32 -1.06
C ILE A 46 -7.94 21.06 -0.25
N VAL A 47 -8.35 21.03 1.02
CA VAL A 47 -8.15 19.85 1.89
C VAL A 47 -8.84 18.61 1.32
N SER A 48 -10.04 18.74 0.74
CA SER A 48 -10.79 17.62 0.17
C SER A 48 -10.16 16.96 -1.06
N ARG A 49 -9.16 17.60 -1.69
CA ARG A 49 -8.41 17.03 -2.83
C ARG A 49 -7.39 15.99 -2.39
N PHE A 50 -7.09 15.90 -1.09
CA PHE A 50 -6.10 15.00 -0.52
C PHE A 50 -6.75 13.97 0.40
N GLU A 51 -6.17 12.78 0.44
CA GLU A 51 -6.41 11.76 1.46
C GLU A 51 -5.08 11.52 2.21
N PHE A 52 -5.16 11.15 3.48
CA PHE A 52 -3.98 10.86 4.30
C PHE A 52 -3.83 9.36 4.39
N ASN A 53 -2.82 8.82 3.72
CA ASN A 53 -2.54 7.40 3.77
C ASN A 53 -1.73 7.07 5.04
N HIS A 54 -1.86 5.83 5.53
CA HIS A 54 -1.02 5.33 6.62
C HIS A 54 0.27 4.73 6.06
N TYR A 55 1.42 5.39 6.31
CA TYR A 55 2.75 4.95 5.87
C TYR A 55 3.82 5.38 6.88
N PRO A 56 4.79 4.49 7.23
CA PRO A 56 5.07 3.19 6.63
C PRO A 56 4.22 2.04 7.17
N ILE A 57 3.40 2.27 8.20
CA ILE A 57 2.63 1.21 8.85
C ILE A 57 1.16 1.33 8.43
N PRO A 58 0.64 0.42 7.60
CA PRO A 58 -0.75 0.49 7.16
C PRO A 58 -1.71 0.31 8.34
N HIS A 59 -2.86 0.99 8.29
CA HIS A 59 -3.91 0.85 9.31
C HIS A 59 -4.37 -0.61 9.49
N ALA A 60 -4.47 -1.39 8.40
CA ALA A 60 -4.84 -2.80 8.45
C ALA A 60 -3.84 -3.70 9.22
N ALA A 61 -2.63 -3.22 9.46
CA ALA A 61 -1.60 -3.88 10.28
C ALA A 61 -1.48 -3.27 11.69
N GLY A 62 -2.42 -2.40 12.10
CA GLY A 62 -2.39 -1.71 13.38
C GLY A 62 -1.57 -0.42 13.39
N GLY A 63 -1.35 0.20 12.22
CA GLY A 63 -0.69 1.51 12.12
C GLY A 63 -1.49 2.61 12.83
N PRO A 64 -0.84 3.48 13.62
CA PRO A 64 -1.53 4.51 14.40
C PRO A 64 -1.89 5.74 13.54
N ASP A 65 -2.87 6.52 14.02
CA ASP A 65 -3.31 7.81 13.44
C ASP A 65 -2.41 8.98 13.87
N GLU A 66 -1.10 8.78 13.83
CA GLU A 66 -0.12 9.76 14.27
C GLU A 66 0.45 10.56 13.09
N PRO A 67 0.81 11.85 13.24
CA PRO A 67 1.28 12.67 12.13
C PRO A 67 2.51 12.12 11.39
N TRP A 68 3.36 11.34 12.08
CA TRP A 68 4.53 10.71 11.48
C TRP A 68 4.19 9.48 10.63
N ASN A 69 3.00 8.91 10.78
CA ASN A 69 2.50 7.77 10.02
C ASN A 69 1.49 8.18 8.94
N LEU A 70 1.26 9.48 8.72
CA LEU A 70 0.28 10.00 7.77
C LEU A 70 0.96 10.75 6.63
N ASP A 71 0.85 10.23 5.41
CA ASP A 71 1.29 10.90 4.19
C ASP A 71 0.09 11.49 3.43
N PRO A 72 -0.01 12.84 3.29
CA PRO A 72 -1.02 13.42 2.41
C PRO A 72 -0.70 13.02 0.97
N MET A 73 -1.73 12.58 0.25
CA MET A 73 -1.62 12.16 -1.14
C MET A 73 -2.83 12.65 -1.92
N PRO A 74 -2.68 13.07 -3.19
CA PRO A 74 -3.82 13.42 -4.02
C PRO A 74 -4.82 12.26 -4.08
N LYS A 75 -6.11 12.57 -4.01
CA LYS A 75 -7.17 11.56 -3.91
C LYS A 75 -7.17 10.52 -5.02
N ALA A 76 -6.78 10.91 -6.24
CA ALA A 76 -6.67 10.00 -7.37
C ALA A 76 -5.54 8.98 -7.16
N ASP A 77 -4.35 9.47 -6.80
CA ASP A 77 -3.15 8.67 -6.55
C ASP A 77 -3.39 7.72 -5.36
N HIS A 78 -4.09 8.20 -4.32
CA HIS A 78 -4.50 7.38 -3.18
C HIS A 78 -5.36 6.19 -3.60
N ARG A 79 -6.41 6.44 -4.39
CA ARG A 79 -7.30 5.38 -4.89
C ARG A 79 -6.55 4.37 -5.75
N GLU A 80 -5.65 4.83 -6.61
CA GLU A 80 -4.83 3.95 -7.45
C GLU A 80 -3.92 3.06 -6.61
N ARG A 81 -3.23 3.63 -5.62
CA ARG A 81 -2.39 2.88 -4.68
C ARG A 81 -3.19 1.85 -3.90
N THR A 82 -4.34 2.24 -3.33
CA THR A 82 -5.20 1.32 -2.59
C THR A 82 -5.64 0.15 -3.46
N ALA A 83 -6.04 0.41 -4.71
CA ALA A 83 -6.47 -0.63 -5.64
C ALA A 83 -5.33 -1.56 -6.07
N LYS A 84 -4.16 -1.01 -6.40
CA LYS A 84 -3.04 -1.77 -6.99
C LYS A 84 -2.12 -2.43 -5.96
N ILE A 85 -1.98 -1.84 -4.78
CA ILE A 85 -0.97 -2.26 -3.79
C ILE A 85 -1.64 -2.78 -2.53
N ASP A 86 -2.46 -1.96 -1.87
CA ASP A 86 -2.92 -2.27 -0.51
C ASP A 86 -3.91 -3.44 -0.50
N ILE A 87 -4.92 -3.42 -1.38
CA ILE A 87 -5.92 -4.50 -1.46
C ILE A 87 -5.25 -5.86 -1.76
N PRO A 88 -4.37 -5.98 -2.79
CA PRO A 88 -3.65 -7.23 -3.03
C PRO A 88 -2.74 -7.65 -1.87
N ALA A 89 -2.04 -6.71 -1.25
CA ALA A 89 -1.17 -6.99 -0.11
C ALA A 89 -1.96 -7.54 1.08
N ILE A 90 -3.09 -6.90 1.43
CA ILE A 90 -3.99 -7.35 2.50
C ILE A 90 -4.55 -8.73 2.18
N ALA A 91 -5.01 -8.97 0.95
CA ALA A 91 -5.52 -10.27 0.53
C ALA A 91 -4.45 -11.37 0.67
N LYS A 92 -3.20 -11.08 0.26
CA LYS A 92 -2.06 -11.99 0.41
C LYS A 92 -1.78 -12.28 1.89
N THR A 93 -1.72 -11.25 2.74
CA THR A 93 -1.48 -11.40 4.18
C THR A 93 -2.54 -12.27 4.83
N LYS A 94 -3.82 -12.03 4.55
CA LYS A 94 -4.94 -12.86 5.05
C LYS A 94 -4.80 -14.32 4.61
N ARG A 95 -4.46 -14.57 3.35
CA ARG A 95 -4.26 -15.92 2.82
C ARG A 95 -3.10 -16.64 3.52
N VAL A 96 -1.98 -15.96 3.75
CA VAL A 96 -0.82 -16.54 4.44
C VAL A 96 -1.12 -16.81 5.91
N ALA A 97 -1.80 -15.89 6.59
CA ALA A 97 -2.21 -16.07 7.98
C ALA A 97 -3.08 -17.32 8.16
N LYS A 98 -4.07 -17.53 7.27
CA LYS A 98 -4.89 -18.75 7.27
C LYS A 98 -4.05 -20.02 7.07
N ALA A 99 -3.12 -20.01 6.12
CA ALA A 99 -2.25 -21.17 5.89
C ALA A 99 -1.34 -21.47 7.10
N GLN A 100 -0.86 -20.44 7.79
CA GLN A 100 -0.08 -20.58 9.02
C GLN A 100 -0.93 -21.13 10.17
N GLU A 101 -2.16 -20.67 10.32
CA GLU A 101 -3.09 -21.18 11.34
C GLU A 101 -3.42 -22.65 11.11
N GLU A 102 -3.74 -23.05 9.88
CA GLU A 102 -3.95 -24.46 9.51
C GLU A 102 -2.72 -25.33 9.82
N PHE A 103 -1.52 -24.80 9.52
CA PHE A 103 -0.27 -25.49 9.83
C PHE A 103 -0.06 -25.64 11.34
N ARG A 104 -0.29 -24.58 12.13
CA ARG A 104 -0.21 -24.62 13.60
C ARG A 104 -1.21 -25.62 14.17
N ARG A 105 -2.46 -25.63 13.68
CA ARG A 105 -3.50 -26.59 14.08
C ARG A 105 -3.05 -28.03 13.85
N ARG A 106 -2.45 -28.33 12.68
CA ARG A 106 -1.93 -29.68 12.37
C ARG A 106 -0.77 -30.09 13.26
N LEU A 107 0.15 -29.16 13.58
CA LEU A 107 1.26 -29.45 14.48
C LEU A 107 0.78 -29.78 15.88
N LEU A 108 -0.19 -29.02 16.41
CA LEU A 108 -0.79 -29.28 17.71
C LEU A 108 -1.55 -30.61 17.74
N ALA A 109 -2.33 -30.91 16.68
CA ALA A 109 -3.07 -32.17 16.58
C ALA A 109 -2.15 -33.41 16.44
N LYS A 110 -0.90 -33.25 15.96
CA LYS A 110 0.06 -34.37 15.86
C LYS A 110 0.51 -34.92 17.22
N GLY A 111 0.16 -34.26 18.33
CA GLY A 111 0.32 -34.77 19.69
C GLY A 111 -0.83 -35.69 20.16
N GLU A 112 -1.94 -35.76 19.43
CA GLU A 112 -3.07 -36.63 19.76
C GLU A 112 -3.02 -37.94 18.92
N PRO A 113 -3.21 -39.12 19.54
CA PRO A 113 -3.05 -40.41 18.87
C PRO A 113 -4.06 -40.68 17.73
N ASP A 114 -5.19 -39.97 17.66
CA ASP A 114 -6.27 -40.22 16.68
C ASP A 114 -6.26 -39.27 15.45
N ALA A 115 -5.36 -38.28 15.38
CA ALA A 115 -5.40 -37.22 14.36
C ALA A 115 -4.88 -37.60 12.95
N ALA A 116 -4.55 -38.87 12.71
CA ALA A 116 -3.88 -39.31 11.48
C ALA A 116 -4.76 -39.34 10.22
N GLN A 117 -6.09 -39.25 10.36
CA GLN A 117 -7.02 -39.63 9.28
C GLN A 117 -7.35 -38.51 8.27
N ASP A 118 -7.05 -37.24 8.56
CA ASP A 118 -7.58 -36.10 7.79
C ASP A 118 -6.50 -35.30 7.03
N ARG A 119 -5.56 -36.00 6.39
CA ARG A 119 -4.51 -35.35 5.57
C ARG A 119 -4.99 -35.13 4.13
N PRO A 120 -5.12 -33.87 3.66
CA PRO A 120 -5.41 -33.63 2.25
C PRO A 120 -4.26 -34.13 1.37
N ALA A 121 -4.61 -34.79 0.25
CA ALA A 121 -3.64 -35.37 -0.67
C ALA A 121 -2.63 -34.32 -1.16
N ARG A 122 -1.33 -34.61 -1.02
CA ARG A 122 -0.25 -33.77 -1.54
C ARG A 122 -0.35 -33.73 -3.07
N LYS A 123 -0.79 -32.62 -3.64
CA LYS A 123 -0.72 -32.38 -5.09
C LYS A 123 0.72 -32.07 -5.50
N SER A 124 1.57 -33.09 -5.60
CA SER A 124 2.87 -32.95 -6.28
C SER A 124 2.71 -33.27 -7.76
N LYS A 125 2.41 -32.26 -8.59
CA LYS A 125 2.78 -32.31 -10.00
C LYS A 125 4.14 -31.63 -10.13
N TRP A 126 5.20 -32.37 -9.84
CA TRP A 126 6.51 -31.99 -10.37
C TRP A 126 6.37 -31.98 -11.90
N PRO A 127 6.64 -30.85 -12.59
CA PRO A 127 6.59 -30.84 -14.04
C PRO A 127 7.59 -31.88 -14.55
N SER A 128 7.13 -32.88 -15.29
CA SER A 128 7.96 -33.92 -15.90
C SER A 128 8.82 -33.40 -17.06
N ARG A 129 9.13 -32.10 -17.10
CA ARG A 129 9.91 -31.49 -18.16
C ARG A 129 11.32 -32.08 -18.09
N ARG A 130 11.65 -32.93 -19.07
CA ARG A 130 13.01 -33.41 -19.30
C ARG A 130 13.88 -32.17 -19.47
N PHE A 131 14.96 -32.06 -18.69
CA PHE A 131 16.00 -31.06 -18.93
C PHE A 131 16.43 -31.18 -20.40
N GLY A 132 16.13 -30.17 -21.21
CA GLY A 132 16.52 -30.16 -22.60
C GLY A 132 18.03 -30.24 -22.69
N ARG A 133 18.57 -31.22 -23.43
CA ARG A 133 20.00 -31.26 -23.74
C ARG A 133 20.30 -30.03 -24.61
N ALA A 134 21.07 -29.08 -24.09
CA ALA A 134 21.63 -28.02 -24.91
C ALA A 134 22.54 -28.67 -25.96
N LYS A 135 22.18 -28.56 -27.25
CA LYS A 135 23.11 -28.89 -28.34
C LYS A 135 24.13 -27.76 -28.39
N TRP A 136 25.31 -28.02 -27.84
CA TRP A 136 26.48 -27.19 -28.14
C TRP A 136 26.90 -27.53 -29.57
N SER A 137 26.63 -26.62 -30.50
CA SER A 137 27.21 -26.66 -31.84
C SER A 137 28.62 -26.07 -31.76
N ASN A 138 29.64 -26.92 -31.86
CA ASN A 138 30.97 -26.48 -32.26
C ASN A 138 30.96 -26.40 -33.79
N GLU A 139 30.88 -25.19 -34.34
CA GLU A 139 31.32 -24.93 -35.72
C GLU A 139 32.81 -24.64 -35.68
N ALA A 140 33.55 -25.38 -36.52
CA ALA A 140 34.94 -25.19 -36.88
C ALA A 140 35.00 -24.81 -38.36
#